data_AF-A0A919NKG0-F1
#
_entry.id   AF-A0A919NKG0-F1
#
_cell.length_a   1.000
_cell.length_b   1.000
_cell.length_c   1.000
_cell.angle_alpha   90.00
_cell.angle_beta   90.00
_cell.angle_gamma   90.00
#
_symmetry.space_group_name_H-M   'P 1'
#
loop_
_entity.id
_entity.type
_entity.pdbx_description
1 polymer ?
#
loop_
_entity_poly.entity_id
_entity_poly.type
_entity_poly.pdbx_seq_one_letter_code
_entity_poly.pdbx_strand_id
1 'polypeptide(L)'
;MSEMDRNPPVRPLRHGEVWTWTDCEQLPQAVFDGLSVQQIAAELMRTPGAVGAQLPRLVPDDAKIQRTTQALMDWLRRRLTENPEYDWQAILNSHSDGLYRLWSGTENDILSDGWDHRTALPEIVAKIQISEPAIAHHLIGLGLAADIGEIVDRLGATSGGSVDARARQLRAELAEAIYVLVVVRAGRPITSLHHSHEEAERAFRQIVEGAGTTESRPWVLRRKLDGRDAGQSWTPSASED
;
A
#
# COMPACT_ATOMS: atom_id res chain seq x y z
N MET A 1 -16.00 -0.50 -38.92
CA MET A 1 -16.22 -0.71 -37.47
C MET A 1 -14.84 -0.79 -36.85
N SER A 2 -14.35 0.32 -36.28
CA SER A 2 -13.00 0.38 -35.70
C SER A 2 -12.89 -0.53 -34.49
N GLU A 3 -11.95 -1.47 -34.57
CA GLU A 3 -11.37 -2.14 -33.42
C GLU A 3 -10.87 -1.06 -32.46
N MET A 4 -11.54 -0.94 -31.31
CA MET A 4 -11.00 -0.24 -30.16
C MET A 4 -9.75 -1.00 -29.73
N ASP A 5 -8.62 -0.38 -30.04
CA ASP A 5 -7.31 -0.60 -29.45
C ASP A 5 -7.44 -0.50 -27.91
N ARG A 6 -7.81 -1.60 -27.26
CA ARG A 6 -7.90 -1.71 -25.80
C ARG A 6 -6.55 -2.12 -25.26
N ASN A 7 -5.55 -1.29 -25.51
CA ASN A 7 -4.33 -1.34 -24.73
C ASN A 7 -4.73 -1.05 -23.28
N PRO A 8 -4.43 -1.92 -22.28
CA PRO A 8 -4.72 -1.62 -20.89
C PRO A 8 -4.07 -0.29 -20.53
N PRO A 9 -4.72 0.56 -19.71
CA PRO A 9 -4.15 1.85 -19.35
C PRO A 9 -2.78 1.62 -18.73
N VAL A 10 -1.74 2.15 -19.39
CA VAL A 10 -0.37 2.12 -18.90
C VAL A 10 -0.40 2.66 -17.48
N ARG A 11 -0.02 1.83 -16.51
CA ARG A 11 0.04 2.28 -15.12
C ARG A 11 1.11 3.37 -15.03
N PRO A 12 0.80 4.51 -14.40
CA PRO A 12 1.81 5.54 -14.17
C PRO A 12 2.99 4.96 -13.41
N LEU A 13 4.18 5.52 -13.65
CA LEU A 13 5.44 5.05 -13.06
C LEU A 13 5.34 4.92 -11.53
N ARG A 14 4.63 5.85 -10.87
CA ARG A 14 4.52 5.95 -9.41
C ARG A 14 3.18 5.42 -8.87
N HIS A 15 2.59 4.44 -9.54
CA HIS A 15 1.32 3.84 -9.13
C HIS A 15 1.47 3.08 -7.79
N GLY A 16 0.72 3.51 -6.77
CA GLY A 16 0.73 2.87 -5.45
C GLY A 16 1.83 3.35 -4.52
N GLU A 17 2.76 4.19 -4.99
CA GLU A 17 3.77 4.81 -4.12
C GLU A 17 3.14 5.72 -3.07
N VAL A 18 3.82 5.92 -1.95
CA VAL A 18 3.40 6.86 -0.91
C VAL A 18 3.47 8.31 -1.44
N TRP A 19 2.52 9.17 -1.05
CA TRP A 19 2.58 10.60 -1.36
C TRP A 19 3.70 11.26 -0.56
N THR A 20 4.59 11.96 -1.26
CA THR A 20 5.71 12.68 -0.64
C THR A 20 5.33 14.11 -0.31
N TRP A 21 6.16 14.78 0.50
CA TRP A 21 6.03 16.21 0.76
C TRP A 21 6.08 17.03 -0.53
N THR A 22 7.02 16.73 -1.42
CA THR A 22 7.14 17.37 -2.73
C THR A 22 5.89 17.18 -3.59
N ASP A 23 5.29 15.98 -3.60
CA ASP A 23 4.02 15.74 -4.33
C ASP A 23 2.90 16.65 -3.78
N CYS A 24 2.88 16.84 -2.46
CA CYS A 24 1.87 17.64 -1.77
C CYS A 24 2.12 19.15 -1.90
N GLU A 25 3.35 19.60 -2.14
CA GLU A 25 3.68 20.99 -2.47
C GLU A 25 3.31 21.33 -3.92
N GLN A 26 3.61 20.41 -4.85
CA GLN A 26 3.33 20.60 -6.28
C GLN A 26 1.83 20.62 -6.59
N LEU A 27 1.02 19.83 -5.86
CA LEU A 27 -0.41 19.72 -6.10
C LEU A 27 -1.16 21.07 -5.96
N PRO A 28 -1.12 21.80 -4.82
CA PRO A 28 -1.74 23.11 -4.68
C PRO A 28 -1.25 24.12 -5.72
N GLN A 29 0.05 24.11 -6.03
CA GLN A 29 0.63 24.99 -7.05
C GLN A 29 0.03 24.72 -8.43
N ALA A 30 -0.04 23.45 -8.83
CA ALA A 30 -0.64 23.07 -10.12
C ALA A 30 -2.14 23.39 -10.20
N VAL A 31 -2.86 23.31 -9.07
CA VAL A 31 -4.27 23.79 -8.98
C VAL A 31 -4.35 25.29 -9.20
N PHE A 32 -3.47 26.06 -8.55
CA PHE A 32 -3.37 27.51 -8.69
C PHE A 32 -3.06 27.93 -10.12
N ASP A 33 -2.12 27.23 -10.77
CA ASP A 33 -1.73 27.45 -12.17
C ASP A 33 -2.83 27.08 -13.19
N GLY A 34 -3.96 26.54 -12.72
CA GLY A 34 -5.14 26.29 -13.54
C GLY A 34 -5.14 24.94 -14.24
N LEU A 35 -4.24 24.02 -13.88
CA LEU A 35 -4.17 22.70 -14.51
C LEU A 35 -5.40 21.86 -14.17
N SER A 36 -5.77 20.98 -15.11
CA SER A 36 -6.78 19.95 -14.92
C SER A 36 -6.23 18.75 -14.14
N VAL A 37 -7.11 17.93 -13.56
CA VAL A 37 -6.73 16.71 -12.82
C VAL A 37 -5.87 15.77 -13.68
N GLN A 38 -6.16 15.67 -14.98
CA GLN A 38 -5.41 14.85 -15.91
C GLN A 38 -4.00 15.37 -16.13
N GLN A 39 -3.83 16.69 -16.24
CA GLN A 39 -2.53 17.33 -16.40
C GLN A 39 -1.69 17.18 -15.12
N ILE A 40 -2.28 17.44 -13.96
CA ILE A 40 -1.63 17.25 -12.66
C ILE A 40 -1.19 15.79 -12.48
N ALA A 41 -2.06 14.84 -12.82
CA ALA A 41 -1.73 13.42 -12.74
C ALA A 41 -0.54 13.05 -13.63
N ALA A 42 -0.46 13.61 -14.85
CA ALA A 42 0.68 13.40 -15.73
C ALA A 42 1.97 14.00 -15.17
N GLU A 43 1.93 15.22 -14.63
CA GLU A 43 3.11 15.88 -14.04
C GLU A 43 3.65 15.16 -12.81
N LEU A 44 2.75 14.72 -11.93
CA LEU A 44 3.13 13.96 -10.73
C LEU A 44 3.44 12.49 -11.02
N MET A 45 3.25 12.04 -12.27
CA MET A 45 3.34 10.64 -12.69
C MET A 45 2.43 9.71 -11.85
N ARG A 46 1.22 10.19 -11.54
CA ARG A 46 0.18 9.50 -10.75
C ARG A 46 -1.07 9.23 -11.60
N THR A 47 -2.05 8.51 -11.04
CA THR A 47 -3.35 8.35 -11.68
C THR A 47 -4.27 9.55 -11.36
N PRO A 48 -5.21 9.92 -12.25
CA PRO A 48 -6.23 10.93 -11.94
C PRO A 48 -7.04 10.60 -10.68
N GLY A 49 -7.30 9.32 -10.44
CA GLY A 49 -7.97 8.86 -9.21
C GLY A 49 -7.15 9.13 -7.95
N ALA A 50 -5.83 8.95 -8.00
CA ALA A 50 -4.95 9.26 -6.87
C ALA A 50 -4.95 10.77 -6.56
N VAL A 51 -4.87 11.62 -7.59
CA VAL A 51 -5.00 13.09 -7.43
C VAL A 51 -6.35 13.45 -6.83
N GLY A 52 -7.43 12.85 -7.35
CA GLY A 52 -8.79 13.06 -6.84
C GLY A 52 -8.97 12.63 -5.38
N ALA A 53 -8.28 11.59 -4.94
CA ALA A 53 -8.29 11.14 -3.54
C ALA A 53 -7.44 12.03 -2.62
N GLN A 54 -6.45 12.73 -3.17
CA GLN A 54 -5.57 13.61 -2.41
C GLN A 54 -6.17 15.01 -2.17
N LEU A 55 -6.90 15.56 -3.15
CA LEU A 55 -7.49 16.90 -3.08
C LEU A 55 -8.32 17.17 -1.81
N PRO A 56 -9.21 16.26 -1.34
CA PRO A 56 -9.94 16.46 -0.09
C PRO A 56 -9.06 16.66 1.14
N ARG A 57 -7.77 16.28 1.11
CA ARG A 57 -6.87 16.45 2.27
C ARG A 57 -6.25 17.84 2.36
N LEU A 58 -6.27 18.58 1.26
CA LEU A 58 -5.79 19.97 1.19
C LEU A 58 -6.88 20.97 1.54
N VAL A 59 -8.04 20.50 2.01
CA VAL A 59 -9.26 21.30 2.17
C VAL A 59 -9.82 20.99 3.57
N PRO A 60 -10.28 22.00 4.34
CA PRO A 60 -10.88 21.77 5.65
C PRO A 60 -12.21 21.02 5.54
N ASP A 61 -12.61 20.31 6.61
CA ASP A 61 -13.75 19.39 6.59
C ASP A 61 -15.08 20.03 6.18
N ASP A 62 -15.31 21.29 6.55
CA ASP A 62 -16.48 22.07 6.17
C ASP A 62 -16.57 22.33 4.66
N ALA A 63 -15.42 22.43 3.98
CA ALA A 63 -15.35 22.58 2.53
C ALA A 63 -15.42 21.24 1.77
N LYS A 64 -15.23 20.09 2.43
CA LYS A 64 -15.36 18.74 1.85
C LYS A 64 -16.81 18.33 1.53
N ILE A 65 -17.79 19.16 1.90
CA ILE A 65 -19.20 18.96 1.50
C ILE A 65 -19.32 18.90 -0.03
N GLN A 66 -18.39 19.55 -0.74
CA GLN A 66 -18.24 19.45 -2.19
C GLN A 66 -17.60 18.10 -2.57
N ARG A 67 -18.41 17.15 -3.07
CA ARG A 67 -17.97 15.77 -3.29
C ARG A 67 -17.24 15.51 -4.61
N THR A 68 -17.27 16.44 -5.56
CA THR A 68 -16.63 16.21 -6.87
C THR A 68 -15.21 16.77 -6.87
N THR A 69 -14.32 16.06 -7.57
CA THR A 69 -12.92 16.49 -7.73
C THR A 69 -12.83 17.90 -8.33
N GLN A 70 -13.66 18.21 -9.33
CA GLN A 70 -13.68 19.53 -9.94
C GLN A 70 -14.11 20.64 -8.96
N ALA A 71 -15.11 20.38 -8.12
CA ALA A 71 -15.55 21.37 -7.15
C ALA A 71 -14.48 21.66 -6.10
N LEU A 72 -13.75 20.62 -5.64
CA LEU A 72 -12.60 20.79 -4.76
C LEU A 72 -11.45 21.58 -5.42
N MET A 73 -11.15 21.32 -6.69
CA MET A 73 -10.18 22.10 -7.47
C MET A 73 -10.58 23.58 -7.53
N ASP A 74 -11.84 23.86 -7.85
CA ASP A 74 -12.34 25.22 -7.98
C ASP A 74 -12.37 25.94 -6.63
N TRP A 75 -12.71 25.23 -5.54
CA TRP A 75 -12.62 25.76 -4.18
C TRP A 75 -11.18 26.10 -3.81
N LEU A 76 -10.25 25.16 -4.01
CA LEU A 76 -8.84 25.33 -3.64
C LEU A 76 -8.20 26.45 -4.45
N ARG A 77 -8.46 26.52 -5.76
CA ARG A 77 -8.01 27.61 -6.63
C ARG A 77 -8.50 28.95 -6.14
N ARG A 78 -9.80 29.07 -5.84
CA ARG A 78 -10.39 30.31 -5.31
C ARG A 78 -9.73 30.69 -3.99
N ARG A 79 -9.53 29.72 -3.09
CA ARG A 79 -8.96 29.95 -1.77
C ARG A 79 -7.51 30.44 -1.85
N LEU A 80 -6.69 29.84 -2.71
CA LEU A 80 -5.29 30.25 -2.92
C LEU A 80 -5.20 31.65 -3.55
N THR A 81 -6.14 32.02 -4.43
CA THR A 81 -6.21 33.37 -5.01
C THR A 81 -6.65 34.43 -4.01
N GLU A 82 -7.67 34.13 -3.19
CA GLU A 82 -8.23 35.08 -2.22
C GLU A 82 -7.40 35.21 -0.95
N ASN A 83 -6.67 34.15 -0.57
CA ASN A 83 -5.82 34.11 0.61
C ASN A 83 -4.48 33.43 0.28
N PRO A 84 -3.46 34.20 -0.14
CA PRO A 84 -2.11 33.67 -0.39
C PRO A 84 -1.45 33.07 0.86
N GLU A 85 -1.90 33.43 2.07
CA GLU A 85 -1.44 32.84 3.33
C GLU A 85 -2.19 31.56 3.70
N TYR A 86 -2.97 30.97 2.78
CA TYR A 86 -3.66 29.73 3.02
C TYR A 86 -2.67 28.58 3.27
N ASP A 87 -2.57 28.21 4.54
CA ASP A 87 -1.68 27.15 5.01
C ASP A 87 -2.32 25.75 4.81
N TRP A 88 -2.22 25.25 3.59
CA TRP A 88 -2.63 23.89 3.25
C TRP A 88 -1.81 22.82 3.99
N GLN A 89 -0.59 23.15 4.44
CA GLN A 89 0.28 22.23 5.18
C GLN A 89 -0.30 21.98 6.58
N ALA A 90 -0.76 23.04 7.26
CA ALA A 90 -1.47 22.91 8.53
C ALA A 90 -2.72 22.03 8.42
N ILE A 91 -3.47 22.12 7.32
CA ILE A 91 -4.64 21.26 7.09
C ILE A 91 -4.21 19.80 6.92
N LEU A 92 -3.20 19.51 6.12
CA LEU A 92 -2.66 18.15 5.97
C LEU A 92 -2.16 17.58 7.30
N ASN A 93 -1.45 18.41 8.08
CA ASN A 93 -0.92 18.03 9.38
C ASN A 93 -2.02 17.84 10.43
N SER A 94 -3.16 18.51 10.29
CA SER A 94 -4.34 18.28 11.15
C SER A 94 -4.94 16.87 10.99
N HIS A 95 -4.62 16.17 9.89
CA HIS A 95 -4.99 14.77 9.68
C HIS A 95 -4.03 13.77 10.36
N SER A 96 -3.45 14.17 11.50
CA SER A 96 -2.30 13.58 12.21
C SER A 96 -2.39 12.09 12.57
N ASP A 97 -3.57 11.50 12.60
CA ASP A 97 -3.78 10.10 13.03
C ASP A 97 -4.31 9.18 11.93
N GLY A 98 -4.38 9.66 10.68
CA GLY A 98 -4.84 8.86 9.55
C GLY A 98 -3.74 8.00 8.91
N LEU A 99 -4.15 6.93 8.21
CA LEU A 99 -3.34 6.09 7.29
C LEU A 99 -2.66 6.88 6.14
N TYR A 100 -2.80 8.18 6.17
CA TYR A 100 -2.79 9.13 5.09
C TYR A 100 -2.15 10.46 5.47
N ARG A 101 -1.66 10.54 6.71
CA ARG A 101 -0.77 11.59 7.19
C ARG A 101 0.45 11.68 6.29
N LEU A 102 0.91 12.89 6.05
CA LEU A 102 2.15 13.14 5.33
C LEU A 102 3.33 12.93 6.27
N TRP A 103 4.27 12.09 5.89
CA TRP A 103 5.47 11.81 6.67
C TRP A 103 6.60 12.73 6.22
N SER A 104 7.20 13.43 7.17
CA SER A 104 8.37 14.26 6.89
C SER A 104 9.60 13.39 6.57
N GLY A 105 10.59 13.98 5.88
CA GLY A 105 11.87 13.30 5.63
C GLY A 105 12.52 12.80 6.92
N THR A 106 12.59 13.67 7.94
CA THR A 106 13.14 13.32 9.25
C THR A 106 12.42 12.13 9.91
N GLU A 107 11.10 12.05 9.79
CA GLU A 107 10.36 10.91 10.36
C GLU A 107 10.61 9.62 9.58
N ASN A 108 10.72 9.70 8.25
CA ASN A 108 11.09 8.55 7.43
C ASN A 108 12.50 8.07 7.75
N ASP A 109 13.44 8.99 8.01
CA ASP A 109 14.80 8.68 8.41
C ASP A 109 14.82 7.98 9.77
N ILE A 110 14.07 8.49 10.76
CA ILE A 110 13.94 7.86 12.08
C ILE A 110 13.32 6.46 11.97
N LEU A 111 12.33 6.27 11.11
CA LEU A 111 11.70 4.96 10.90
C LEU A 111 12.62 3.96 10.22
N SER A 112 13.34 4.40 9.19
CA SER A 112 14.30 3.55 8.47
C SER A 112 15.46 3.16 9.39
N ASP A 113 16.02 4.12 10.12
CA ASP A 113 17.05 3.90 11.13
C ASP A 113 16.56 2.96 12.24
N GLY A 114 15.34 3.19 12.73
CA GLY A 114 14.71 2.33 13.74
C GLY A 114 14.49 0.90 13.25
N TRP A 115 14.12 0.73 11.98
CA TRP A 115 13.96 -0.57 11.34
C TRP A 115 15.28 -1.33 11.22
N ASP A 116 16.33 -0.65 10.76
CA ASP A 116 17.65 -1.22 10.55
C ASP A 116 18.31 -1.63 11.87
N HIS A 117 18.19 -0.78 12.90
CA HIS A 117 18.77 -1.00 14.22
C HIS A 117 17.88 -1.77 15.19
N ARG A 118 16.69 -2.23 14.75
CA ARG A 118 15.71 -2.94 15.59
C ARG A 118 15.32 -2.17 16.85
N THR A 119 15.16 -0.85 16.71
CA THR A 119 14.67 0.01 17.80
C THR A 119 13.24 -0.38 18.17
N ALA A 120 12.94 -0.49 19.46
CA ALA A 120 11.64 -0.94 19.90
C ALA A 120 10.52 0.01 19.40
N LEU A 121 9.41 -0.53 18.91
CA LEU A 121 8.32 0.28 18.36
C LEU A 121 7.80 1.36 19.36
N PRO A 122 7.65 1.08 20.67
CA PRO A 122 7.26 2.11 21.64
C PRO A 122 8.28 3.25 21.79
N GLU A 123 9.57 3.00 21.54
CA GLU A 123 10.60 4.05 21.57
C GLU A 123 10.52 4.94 20.32
N ILE A 124 10.23 4.35 19.17
CA ILE A 124 9.97 5.11 17.93
C ILE A 124 8.73 5.99 18.10
N VAL A 125 7.65 5.45 18.67
CA VAL A 125 6.45 6.21 19.05
C VAL A 125 6.81 7.39 19.95
N ALA A 126 7.63 7.16 20.99
CA ALA A 126 8.04 8.21 21.91
C ALA A 126 8.88 9.30 21.23
N LYS A 127 9.68 8.95 20.21
CA LYS A 127 10.49 9.93 19.44
C LYS A 127 9.63 10.77 18.51
N ILE A 128 8.72 10.14 17.78
CA ILE A 128 7.96 10.80 16.71
C ILE A 128 6.61 11.35 17.22
N GLN A 129 6.14 10.90 18.38
CA GLN A 129 4.84 11.24 18.96
C GLN A 129 3.66 10.85 18.05
N ILE A 130 3.78 9.71 17.37
CA ILE A 130 2.75 9.12 16.50
C ILE A 130 2.36 7.75 17.03
N SER A 131 1.08 7.40 16.91
CA SER A 131 0.55 6.11 17.36
C SER A 131 1.21 4.90 16.66
N GLU A 132 1.35 3.78 17.40
CA GLU A 132 1.89 2.52 16.86
C GLU A 132 1.18 2.05 15.59
N PRO A 133 -0.17 2.11 15.45
CA PRO A 133 -0.84 1.69 14.23
C PRO A 133 -0.47 2.51 13.00
N ALA A 134 -0.30 3.83 13.17
CA ALA A 134 0.07 4.71 12.07
C ALA A 134 1.50 4.44 11.62
N ILE A 135 2.44 4.26 12.56
CA ILE A 135 3.81 3.83 12.25
C ILE A 135 3.81 2.48 11.55
N ALA A 136 3.09 1.48 12.08
CA ALA A 136 3.07 0.14 11.52
C ALA A 136 2.54 0.12 10.08
N HIS A 137 1.46 0.86 9.82
CA HIS A 137 0.93 0.99 8.46
C HIS A 137 1.93 1.66 7.51
N HIS A 138 2.65 2.68 7.99
CA HIS A 138 3.63 3.39 7.16
C HIS A 138 4.87 2.55 6.87
N LEU A 139 5.37 1.75 7.83
CA LEU A 139 6.46 0.80 7.59
C LEU A 139 6.10 -0.22 6.49
N ILE A 140 4.85 -0.69 6.47
CA ILE A 140 4.34 -1.55 5.38
C ILE A 140 4.24 -0.78 4.07
N GLY A 141 3.73 0.46 4.12
CA GLY A 141 3.63 1.34 2.95
C GLY A 141 4.98 1.69 2.31
N LEU A 142 6.05 1.78 3.11
CA LEU A 142 7.43 1.96 2.64
C LEU A 142 8.06 0.65 2.11
N GLY A 143 7.41 -0.50 2.29
CA GLY A 143 7.96 -1.81 1.93
C GLY A 143 9.09 -2.27 2.86
N LEU A 144 9.25 -1.63 4.02
CA LEU A 144 10.22 -2.06 5.04
C LEU A 144 9.78 -3.35 5.71
N ALA A 145 8.47 -3.53 5.89
CA ALA A 145 7.85 -4.75 6.40
C ALA A 145 6.78 -5.27 5.44
N ALA A 146 6.63 -6.59 5.36
CA ALA A 146 5.57 -7.22 4.60
C ALA A 146 4.21 -7.10 5.30
N ASP A 147 4.18 -7.22 6.62
CA ASP A 147 2.96 -7.15 7.43
C ASP A 147 3.21 -6.76 8.90
N ILE A 148 2.12 -6.67 9.66
CA ILE A 148 2.14 -6.32 11.10
C ILE A 148 2.84 -7.38 11.95
N GLY A 149 2.80 -8.65 11.55
CA GLY A 149 3.47 -9.74 12.25
C GLY A 149 4.98 -9.55 12.23
N GLU A 150 5.55 -9.27 11.05
CA GLU A 150 6.97 -8.98 10.90
C GLU A 150 7.42 -7.77 11.73
N ILE A 151 6.60 -6.70 11.76
CA ILE A 151 6.89 -5.52 12.58
C ILE A 151 6.99 -5.89 14.06
N VAL A 152 6.03 -6.66 14.58
CA VAL A 152 6.05 -7.08 16.00
C VAL A 152 7.21 -8.05 16.27
N ASP A 153 7.52 -8.96 15.35
CA ASP A 153 8.64 -9.89 15.51
C ASP A 153 10.00 -9.17 15.51
N ARG A 154 10.12 -8.08 14.72
CA ARG A 154 11.38 -7.35 14.58
C ARG A 154 11.56 -6.24 15.61
N LEU A 155 10.53 -5.42 15.82
CA LEU A 155 10.58 -4.20 16.64
C LEU A 155 9.82 -4.32 17.96
N GLY A 156 9.07 -5.41 18.16
CA GLY A 156 8.12 -5.49 19.26
C GLY A 156 6.94 -4.53 19.10
N ALA A 157 6.05 -4.54 20.07
CA ALA A 157 4.96 -3.58 20.21
C ALA A 157 4.55 -3.46 21.68
N THR A 158 3.78 -2.44 22.02
CA THR A 158 3.18 -2.31 23.35
C THR A 158 2.27 -3.52 23.60
N SER A 159 2.57 -4.28 24.65
CA SER A 159 1.79 -5.47 25.04
C SER A 159 0.34 -5.11 25.30
N GLY A 160 -0.59 -5.82 24.65
CA GLY A 160 -2.03 -5.53 24.74
C GLY A 160 -2.49 -4.31 23.94
N GLY A 161 -1.57 -3.60 23.28
CA GLY A 161 -1.88 -2.55 22.32
C GLY A 161 -2.49 -3.08 21.03
N SER A 162 -3.00 -2.18 20.20
CA SER A 162 -3.70 -2.54 18.96
C SER A 162 -2.79 -3.26 17.94
N VAL A 163 -1.51 -2.90 17.87
CA VAL A 163 -0.55 -3.55 16.96
C VAL A 163 -0.25 -4.98 17.42
N ASP A 164 0.02 -5.18 18.72
CA ASP A 164 0.21 -6.51 19.31
C ASP A 164 -1.03 -7.40 19.13
N ALA A 165 -2.22 -6.88 19.44
CA ALA A 165 -3.48 -7.62 19.26
C ALA A 165 -3.69 -8.05 17.81
N ARG A 166 -3.39 -7.17 16.84
CA ARG A 166 -3.55 -7.46 15.41
C ARG A 166 -2.50 -8.45 14.90
N ALA A 167 -1.26 -8.39 15.40
CA ALA A 167 -0.25 -9.41 15.12
C ALA A 167 -0.68 -10.79 15.66
N ARG A 168 -1.22 -10.85 16.88
CA ARG A 168 -1.75 -12.10 17.46
C ARG A 168 -2.91 -12.66 16.64
N GLN A 169 -3.83 -11.80 16.21
CA GLN A 169 -4.92 -12.21 15.31
C GLN A 169 -4.38 -12.74 13.98
N LEU A 170 -3.44 -12.03 13.34
CA LEU A 170 -2.83 -12.49 12.09
C LEU A 170 -2.16 -13.85 12.26
N ARG A 171 -1.43 -14.07 13.36
CA ARG A 171 -0.80 -15.38 13.64
C ARG A 171 -1.83 -16.48 13.85
N ALA A 172 -2.93 -16.20 14.54
CA ALA A 172 -4.02 -17.17 14.71
C ALA A 172 -4.66 -17.52 13.36
N GLU A 173 -4.96 -16.51 12.52
CA GLU A 173 -5.46 -16.71 11.17
C GLU A 173 -4.48 -17.53 10.32
N LEU A 174 -3.17 -17.26 10.41
CA LEU A 174 -2.15 -18.02 9.68
C LEU A 174 -2.02 -19.46 10.18
N ALA A 175 -2.21 -19.72 11.47
CA ALA A 175 -2.19 -21.07 12.04
C ALA A 175 -3.40 -21.91 11.62
N GLU A 176 -4.55 -21.28 11.39
CA GLU A 176 -5.77 -21.93 10.91
C GLU A 176 -5.85 -22.03 9.37
N ALA A 177 -4.97 -21.32 8.66
CA ALA A 177 -4.98 -21.26 7.21
C ALA A 177 -4.53 -22.58 6.57
N ILE A 178 -5.28 -23.02 5.55
CA ILE A 178 -4.87 -24.10 4.65
C ILE A 178 -4.39 -23.47 3.35
N TYR A 179 -3.21 -23.87 2.92
CA TYR A 179 -2.59 -23.46 1.67
C TYR A 179 -2.85 -24.51 0.59
N VAL A 180 -3.55 -24.11 -0.47
CA VAL A 180 -3.90 -24.99 -1.60
C VAL A 180 -2.99 -24.66 -2.77
N LEU A 181 -2.05 -25.56 -3.06
CA LEU A 181 -1.19 -25.48 -4.24
C LEU A 181 -1.84 -26.24 -5.41
N VAL A 182 -2.04 -25.55 -6.54
CA VAL A 182 -2.50 -26.13 -7.80
C VAL A 182 -1.42 -25.95 -8.85
N VAL A 183 -0.87 -27.05 -9.38
CA VAL A 183 0.12 -27.04 -10.46
C VAL A 183 -0.46 -27.72 -11.69
N VAL A 184 -0.48 -27.06 -12.84
CA VAL A 184 -0.95 -27.70 -14.08
C VAL A 184 0.21 -28.43 -14.76
N ARG A 185 0.06 -29.74 -14.96
CA ARG A 185 1.05 -30.61 -15.63
C ARG A 185 0.41 -31.34 -16.81
N ALA A 186 0.91 -31.11 -18.02
CA ALA A 186 0.39 -31.76 -19.24
C ALA A 186 -1.15 -31.63 -19.37
N GLY A 187 -1.70 -30.46 -19.02
CA GLY A 187 -3.14 -30.20 -19.01
C GLY A 187 -3.92 -30.80 -17.83
N ARG A 188 -3.27 -31.46 -16.87
CA ARG A 188 -3.90 -32.02 -15.66
C ARG A 188 -3.48 -31.24 -14.41
N PRO A 189 -4.44 -30.69 -13.63
CA PRO A 189 -4.11 -30.03 -12.37
C PRO A 189 -3.73 -31.06 -11.30
N ILE A 190 -2.61 -30.80 -10.62
CA ILE A 190 -2.20 -31.47 -9.39
C ILE A 190 -2.52 -30.52 -8.25
N THR A 191 -3.35 -30.95 -7.31
CA THR A 191 -3.74 -30.16 -6.14
C THR A 191 -3.14 -30.77 -4.88
N SER A 192 -2.54 -29.96 -4.03
CA SER A 192 -2.04 -30.37 -2.71
C SER A 192 -2.40 -29.34 -1.64
N LEU A 193 -2.59 -29.82 -0.41
CA LEU A 193 -2.95 -29.03 0.76
C LEU A 193 -1.76 -28.98 1.70
N HIS A 194 -1.48 -27.80 2.25
CA HIS A 194 -0.34 -27.54 3.12
C HIS A 194 -0.79 -26.70 4.31
N HIS A 195 -0.13 -26.88 5.46
CA HIS A 195 -0.44 -26.14 6.67
C HIS A 195 0.37 -24.84 6.77
N SER A 196 1.26 -24.58 5.81
CA SER A 196 1.98 -23.32 5.69
C SER A 196 2.29 -22.96 4.24
N HIS A 197 2.55 -21.68 4.00
CA HIS A 197 3.04 -21.15 2.73
C HIS A 197 4.37 -21.80 2.33
N GLU A 198 5.29 -21.93 3.28
CA GLU A 198 6.63 -22.49 3.05
C GLU A 198 6.59 -23.97 2.64
N GLU A 199 5.73 -24.77 3.28
CA GLU A 199 5.50 -26.17 2.88
C GLU A 199 4.95 -26.26 1.46
N ALA A 200 3.99 -25.40 1.11
CA ALA A 200 3.44 -25.34 -0.24
C ALA A 200 4.49 -24.96 -1.28
N GLU A 201 5.33 -23.95 -1.00
CA GLU A 201 6.44 -23.58 -1.89
C GLU A 201 7.47 -24.70 -2.03
N ARG A 202 7.82 -25.37 -0.94
CA ARG A 202 8.77 -26.49 -0.96
C ARG A 202 8.23 -27.64 -1.80
N ALA A 203 6.94 -27.96 -1.67
CA ALA A 203 6.27 -28.95 -2.50
C ALA A 203 6.24 -28.55 -3.98
N PHE A 204 5.99 -27.27 -4.28
CA PHE A 204 6.07 -26.75 -5.66
C PHE A 204 7.48 -26.95 -6.25
N ARG A 205 8.54 -26.55 -5.54
CA ARG A 205 9.93 -26.72 -5.99
C ARG A 205 10.25 -28.19 -6.27
N GLN A 206 9.84 -29.11 -5.39
CA GLN A 206 10.00 -30.55 -5.62
C GLN A 206 9.27 -31.07 -6.86
N ILE A 207 8.06 -30.58 -7.15
CA ILE A 207 7.28 -30.95 -8.35
C ILE A 207 7.93 -30.44 -9.64
N VAL A 208 8.61 -29.29 -9.58
CA VAL A 208 9.33 -28.68 -10.71
C VAL A 208 10.69 -29.36 -10.92
N GLU A 209 11.49 -29.49 -9.87
CA GLU A 209 12.84 -30.09 -9.90
C GLU A 209 12.81 -31.57 -10.23
N GLY A 210 11.87 -32.34 -9.66
CA GLY A 210 11.71 -33.77 -9.92
C GLY A 210 11.28 -34.10 -11.36
N ALA A 211 10.93 -33.09 -12.16
CA ALA A 211 10.49 -33.28 -13.55
C ALA A 211 11.57 -32.94 -14.60
N GLY A 212 12.77 -32.48 -14.20
CA GLY A 212 13.85 -32.15 -15.14
C GLY A 212 13.48 -31.07 -16.17
N THR A 213 12.46 -30.25 -15.89
CA THR A 213 11.89 -29.30 -16.84
C THR A 213 12.33 -27.87 -16.54
N THR A 214 12.82 -27.20 -17.58
CA THR A 214 13.22 -25.78 -17.60
C THR A 214 12.07 -24.81 -17.84
N GLU A 215 10.87 -25.30 -18.17
CA GLU A 215 9.72 -24.44 -18.49
C GLU A 215 9.00 -23.92 -17.24
N SER A 216 8.71 -22.62 -17.26
CA SER A 216 7.82 -21.96 -16.30
C SER A 216 6.42 -22.57 -16.36
N ARG A 217 5.94 -23.13 -15.25
CA ARG A 217 4.63 -23.80 -15.19
C ARG A 217 3.58 -22.88 -14.56
N PRO A 218 2.35 -22.83 -15.11
CA PRO A 218 1.27 -22.14 -14.44
C PRO A 218 0.92 -22.88 -13.14
N TRP A 219 1.06 -22.18 -12.02
CA TRP A 219 0.62 -22.64 -10.70
C TRP A 219 -0.23 -21.57 -10.02
N VAL A 220 -1.03 -21.98 -9.05
CA VAL A 220 -1.77 -21.07 -8.18
C VAL A 220 -1.64 -21.56 -6.76
N LEU A 221 -1.26 -20.67 -5.85
CA LEU A 221 -1.39 -20.92 -4.42
C LEU A 221 -2.53 -20.08 -3.88
N ARG A 222 -3.44 -20.71 -3.14
CA ARG A 222 -4.56 -20.04 -2.49
C ARG A 222 -4.51 -20.27 -1.00
N ARG A 223 -4.78 -19.19 -0.25
CA ARG A 223 -5.02 -19.27 1.19
C ARG A 223 -6.51 -19.47 1.46
N LYS A 224 -6.85 -20.49 2.23
CA LYS A 224 -8.22 -20.82 2.67
C LYS A 224 -8.31 -20.70 4.20
N LEU A 225 -9.35 -20.02 4.69
CA LEU A 225 -9.72 -19.95 6.10
C LEU A 225 -11.11 -20.56 6.24
N ASP A 226 -11.26 -21.61 7.05
CA ASP A 226 -12.55 -22.30 7.27
C ASP A 226 -13.32 -22.62 5.97
N GLY A 227 -12.61 -23.07 4.94
CA GLY A 227 -13.20 -23.39 3.63
C GLY A 227 -13.60 -22.18 2.76
N ARG A 228 -13.46 -20.94 3.25
CA ARG A 228 -13.69 -19.69 2.48
C ARG A 228 -12.39 -19.18 1.86
N ASP A 229 -12.48 -18.55 0.67
CA ASP A 229 -11.34 -17.89 0.03
C ASP A 229 -10.89 -16.68 0.86
N ALA A 230 -9.62 -16.67 1.29
CA ALA A 230 -9.05 -15.60 2.12
C ALA A 230 -8.43 -14.44 1.30
N GLY A 231 -8.92 -14.22 0.07
CA GLY A 231 -8.63 -13.04 -0.76
C GLY A 231 -7.25 -12.95 -1.40
N GLN A 232 -6.31 -13.85 -1.09
CA GLN A 232 -4.96 -13.85 -1.67
C GLN A 232 -4.74 -15.09 -2.56
N SER A 233 -4.45 -14.83 -3.82
CA SER A 233 -4.08 -15.81 -4.84
C SER A 233 -2.73 -15.39 -5.40
N TRP A 234 -1.74 -16.28 -5.31
CA TRP A 234 -0.44 -16.07 -5.92
C TRP A 234 -0.38 -16.86 -7.22
N THR A 235 0.03 -16.18 -8.29
CA THR A 235 0.26 -16.75 -9.63
C THR A 235 1.72 -16.51 -10.01
N PRO A 236 2.36 -17.37 -10.82
CA PRO A 236 3.69 -17.10 -11.32
C PRO A 236 3.70 -15.75 -12.04
N SER A 237 4.66 -14.90 -11.68
CA SER A 237 5.09 -13.82 -12.57
C SER A 237 5.49 -14.48 -13.88
N ALA A 238 4.90 -14.03 -15.00
CA ALA A 238 5.46 -14.36 -16.30
C ALA A 238 6.92 -13.88 -16.27
N SER A 239 7.85 -14.82 -16.28
CA SER A 239 9.22 -14.54 -16.67
C SER A 239 9.11 -13.94 -18.08
N GLU A 240 9.39 -12.65 -18.19
CA GLU A 240 9.62 -11.99 -19.46
C GLU A 240 10.82 -12.69 -20.12
N ASP A 241 10.53 -13.52 -21.13
CA ASP A 241 11.47 -13.91 -22.17
C ASP A 241 11.46 -12.86 -23.29
#